data_AF-A0A2E6WZH9-F1
#
_entry.id   AF-A0A2E6WZH9-F1
#
_cell.length_a   1.000
_cell.length_b   1.000
_cell.length_c   1.000
_cell.angle_alpha   90.00
_cell.angle_beta   90.00
_cell.angle_gamma   90.00
#
_symmetry.space_group_name_H-M   'P 1'
#
loop_
_entity.id
_entity.type
_entity.pdbx_description
1 polymer ?
#
loop_
_entity_poly.entity_id
_entity_poly.type
_entity_poly.pdbx_seq_one_letter_code
_entity_poly.pdbx_strand_id
1 'polypeptide(L)'
;MTEPLMPPQKKNPQKRSTVPTLPPAQRSRAALGLAIVAGRGQFALQHCADCGAVQYPPRDACGKCLSVALEWRETEPAGEVIAETTIRVSPDPYFRERLPWRIGTVQLTAGPVAVCHLHGDVGRGDHVCLALKLDRAGQGVIVALPREESEFMQDDPMLREMSSDPKHRRVLITDARSSLAQPLAQALLSAGAAEIFVGEPEHWRRWEGRAAFEGMESVSLMPLDVTDTASVSRLAAEIGAKVDILINSAQFIRPGGVLGNDTIFAREGMETNVLGLMRLAQGFGPAMASRTADGVNSAVAWVNILSAGALAPEAGFGGFDASQAAARSLSQTMRAEFARSGLRVMNVYTGPVDDEWRQPLPPPKVAPRALAQTVVRGLVDGLEEVACGDVAKDALARWLDDPALMERETRGGGA
;
A
#
# COMPACT_ATOMS: atom_id res chain seq x y z
N MET A 1 -23.18 12.09 9.39
CA MET A 1 -23.59 10.91 8.60
C MET A 1 -23.02 11.10 7.21
N THR A 2 -21.98 10.34 6.90
CA THR A 2 -21.32 10.32 5.60
C THR A 2 -22.31 9.84 4.54
N GLU A 3 -22.33 10.53 3.40
CA GLU A 3 -23.19 10.19 2.26
C GLU A 3 -22.46 9.25 1.29
N PRO A 4 -23.19 8.42 0.51
CA PRO A 4 -22.57 7.52 -0.45
C PRO A 4 -21.79 8.31 -1.51
N LEU A 5 -20.59 7.83 -1.84
CA LEU A 5 -19.79 8.43 -2.90
C LEU A 5 -20.49 8.23 -4.26
N MET A 6 -20.75 9.33 -4.95
CA MET A 6 -21.26 9.28 -6.31
C MET A 6 -20.16 8.90 -7.31
N PRO A 7 -20.49 8.17 -8.39
CA PRO A 7 -19.54 7.89 -9.46
C PRO A 7 -18.92 9.20 -10.01
N PRO A 8 -17.59 9.24 -10.21
CA PRO A 8 -16.91 10.45 -10.66
C PRO A 8 -17.36 10.82 -12.07
N GLN A 9 -17.61 12.12 -12.29
CA GLN A 9 -17.95 12.62 -13.61
C GLN A 9 -16.73 12.54 -14.54
N LYS A 10 -16.98 12.36 -15.85
CA LYS A 10 -15.92 12.38 -16.86
C LYS A 10 -15.18 13.72 -16.79
N LYS A 11 -13.84 13.64 -16.72
CA LYS A 11 -12.97 14.83 -16.66
C LYS A 11 -13.23 15.72 -17.87
N ASN A 12 -13.56 16.99 -17.61
CA ASN A 12 -13.73 17.98 -18.67
C ASN A 12 -12.34 18.47 -19.11
N PRO A 13 -11.88 18.17 -20.35
CA PRO A 13 -10.54 18.54 -20.81
C PRO A 13 -10.34 20.07 -20.95
N GLN A 14 -11.42 20.85 -20.97
CA GLN A 14 -11.36 22.31 -21.04
C GLN A 14 -11.14 22.96 -19.66
N LYS A 15 -11.38 22.23 -18.56
CA LYS A 15 -11.10 22.74 -17.21
C LYS A 15 -9.61 22.55 -16.91
N ARG A 16 -9.00 23.57 -16.31
CA ARG A 16 -7.62 23.50 -15.83
C ARG A 16 -7.49 22.31 -14.88
N SER A 17 -6.54 21.42 -15.17
CA SER A 17 -6.17 20.37 -14.20
C SER A 17 -5.47 21.01 -13.02
N THR A 18 -5.92 20.66 -11.82
CA THR A 18 -5.21 20.92 -10.57
C THR A 18 -3.81 20.33 -10.65
N VAL A 19 -2.82 21.07 -10.19
CA VAL A 19 -1.43 20.62 -10.18
C VAL A 19 -1.17 20.05 -8.79
N PRO A 20 -0.52 18.87 -8.65
CA PRO A 20 -0.16 18.36 -7.34
C PRO A 20 0.61 19.41 -6.53
N THR A 21 0.04 19.81 -5.39
CA THR A 21 0.72 20.70 -4.44
C THR A 21 1.84 19.95 -3.74
N LEU A 22 2.95 20.62 -3.49
CA LEU A 22 4.04 20.02 -2.72
C LEU A 22 3.60 19.69 -1.29
N PRO A 23 4.09 18.58 -0.73
CA PRO A 23 3.83 18.27 0.67
C PRO A 23 4.42 19.35 1.60
N PRO A 24 3.87 19.53 2.81
CA PRO A 24 4.43 20.43 3.81
C PRO A 24 5.86 20.03 4.22
N ALA A 25 6.54 20.91 4.96
CA ALA A 25 7.94 20.74 5.35
C ALA A 25 8.23 19.38 6.03
N GLN A 26 9.47 18.90 5.88
CA GLN A 26 9.92 17.66 6.49
C GLN A 26 9.72 17.70 8.02
N ARG A 27 9.21 16.60 8.56
CA ARG A 27 9.04 16.42 10.00
C ARG A 27 10.34 15.96 10.66
N SER A 28 10.41 16.11 11.99
CA SER A 28 11.53 15.57 12.78
C SER A 28 11.64 14.05 12.63
N ARG A 29 12.82 13.50 12.92
CA ARG A 29 13.06 12.05 12.92
C ARG A 29 12.06 11.30 13.81
N ALA A 30 11.79 11.82 15.01
CA ALA A 30 10.78 11.24 15.91
C ALA A 30 9.38 11.20 15.28
N ALA A 31 8.99 12.26 14.55
CA ALA A 31 7.69 12.32 13.89
C ALA A 31 7.58 11.41 12.65
N LEU A 32 8.69 11.05 11.99
CA LEU A 32 8.70 10.01 10.95
C LEU A 32 8.30 8.63 11.51
N GLY A 33 8.54 8.39 12.80
CA GLY A 33 8.09 7.15 13.46
C GLY A 33 6.58 6.94 13.37
N LEU A 34 5.77 8.02 13.44
CA LEU A 34 4.31 7.94 13.23
C LEU A 34 3.97 7.47 11.82
N ALA A 35 4.71 7.92 10.80
CA ALA A 35 4.48 7.51 9.42
C ALA A 35 4.81 6.02 9.24
N ILE A 36 5.90 5.55 9.85
CA ILE A 36 6.31 4.13 9.78
C ILE A 36 5.23 3.21 10.35
N VAL A 37 4.67 3.54 11.52
CA VAL A 37 3.62 2.71 12.14
C VAL A 37 2.29 2.83 11.40
N ALA A 38 1.94 4.02 10.89
CA ALA A 38 0.76 4.25 10.06
C ALA A 38 0.81 3.45 8.76
N GLY A 39 1.96 3.42 8.08
CA GLY A 39 2.17 2.66 6.84
C GLY A 39 2.06 1.14 7.03
N ARG A 40 2.08 0.64 8.27
CA ARG A 40 1.88 -0.77 8.63
C ARG A 40 0.48 -1.05 9.20
N GLY A 41 -0.36 -0.02 9.35
CA GLY A 41 -1.70 -0.15 9.91
C GLY A 41 -1.73 -0.34 11.43
N GLN A 42 -0.65 0.02 12.12
CA GLN A 42 -0.53 -0.12 13.57
C GLN A 42 -0.88 1.20 14.27
N PHE A 43 -1.55 1.13 15.42
CA PHE A 43 -1.70 2.27 16.32
C PHE A 43 -0.67 2.17 17.45
N ALA A 44 0.49 2.80 17.24
CA ALA A 44 1.58 2.81 18.20
C ALA A 44 2.06 4.25 18.48
N LEU A 45 2.36 4.53 19.75
CA LEU A 45 2.93 5.79 20.22
C LEU A 45 4.25 5.51 20.94
N GLN A 46 4.99 6.57 21.24
CA GLN A 46 6.21 6.45 22.05
C GLN A 46 5.83 6.25 23.52
N HIS A 47 6.38 5.20 24.14
CA HIS A 47 6.31 4.93 25.57
C HIS A 47 7.70 5.13 26.16
N CYS A 48 7.77 5.83 27.29
CA CYS A 48 9.02 5.98 28.02
C CYS A 48 9.34 4.69 28.78
N ALA A 49 10.51 4.09 28.51
CA ALA A 49 10.95 2.86 29.17
C ALA A 49 11.11 3.03 30.69
N ASP A 50 11.48 4.23 31.16
CA ASP A 50 11.78 4.47 32.58
C ASP A 50 10.53 4.80 33.42
N CYS A 51 9.59 5.58 32.89
CA CYS A 51 8.44 6.07 33.65
C CYS A 51 7.07 5.64 33.09
N GLY A 52 7.05 4.89 31.99
CA GLY A 52 5.84 4.40 31.32
C GLY A 52 4.97 5.47 30.66
N ALA A 53 5.37 6.75 30.69
CA ALA A 53 4.56 7.83 30.13
C ALA A 53 4.47 7.70 28.60
N VAL A 54 3.25 7.71 28.07
CA VAL A 54 2.96 7.77 26.64
C VAL A 54 3.16 9.19 26.12
N GLN A 55 3.84 9.35 25.00
CA GLN A 55 4.20 10.64 24.43
C GLN A 55 3.36 10.96 23.20
N TYR A 56 2.82 12.18 23.19
CA TYR A 56 2.30 12.83 21.99
C TYR A 56 2.53 14.35 22.09
N PRO A 57 2.88 15.05 20.99
CA PRO A 57 3.43 14.48 19.75
C PRO A 57 4.74 13.70 20.02
N PRO A 58 5.28 12.96 19.03
CA PRO A 58 6.56 12.28 19.17
C PRO A 58 7.69 13.24 19.50
N ARG A 59 8.61 12.82 20.37
CA ARG A 59 9.70 13.63 20.94
C ARG A 59 10.99 12.82 20.99
N ASP A 60 12.09 13.52 21.21
CA ASP A 60 13.42 12.93 21.45
C ASP A 60 13.68 12.66 22.95
N ALA A 61 12.85 13.21 23.83
CA ALA A 61 12.91 12.98 25.28
C ALA A 61 11.51 12.97 25.90
N CYS A 62 11.35 12.20 26.97
CA CYS A 62 10.10 12.07 27.71
C CYS A 62 9.69 13.40 28.35
N GLY A 63 8.45 13.84 28.10
CA GLY A 63 7.91 15.07 28.69
C GLY A 63 7.68 15.02 30.20
N LYS A 64 7.79 13.83 30.82
CA LYS A 64 7.59 13.62 32.27
C LYS A 64 8.90 13.52 33.06
N CYS A 65 9.85 12.70 32.58
CA CYS A 65 11.10 12.41 33.31
C CYS A 65 12.38 12.78 32.55
N LEU A 66 12.27 13.33 31.34
CA LEU A 66 13.39 13.70 30.46
C LEU A 66 14.29 12.55 29.99
N SER A 67 13.93 11.30 30.27
CA SER A 67 14.58 10.13 29.69
C SER A 67 14.50 10.14 28.17
N VAL A 68 15.58 9.74 27.51
CA VAL A 68 15.67 9.56 26.06
C VAL A 68 15.30 8.13 25.63
N ALA A 69 15.04 7.23 26.57
CA ALA A 69 14.60 5.86 26.31
C ALA A 69 13.11 5.85 25.93
N LEU A 70 12.82 6.23 24.69
CA LEU A 70 11.48 6.23 24.11
C LEU A 70 11.35 5.13 23.06
N GLU A 71 10.39 4.23 23.26
CA GLU A 71 10.14 3.08 22.39
C GLU A 71 8.76 3.16 21.76
N TRP A 72 8.63 2.74 20.50
CA TRP A 72 7.32 2.63 19.86
C TRP A 72 6.63 1.36 20.32
N ARG A 73 5.46 1.51 20.95
CA ARG A 73 4.67 0.37 21.44
C ARG A 73 3.22 0.53 21.00
N GLU A 74 2.59 -0.60 20.67
CA GLU A 74 1.15 -0.62 20.43
C GLU A 74 0.43 0.01 21.61
N THR A 75 -0.50 0.89 21.28
CA THR A 75 -1.22 1.69 22.25
C THR A 75 -2.71 1.48 22.00
N GLU A 76 -3.52 1.52 23.05
CA GLU A 76 -4.95 1.36 22.89
C GLU A 76 -5.52 2.48 21.99
N PRO A 77 -6.17 2.15 20.86
CA PRO A 77 -6.67 3.11 19.89
C PRO A 77 -8.03 3.69 20.31
N ALA A 78 -8.13 4.22 21.53
CA ALA A 78 -9.38 4.72 22.08
C ALA A 78 -9.23 6.10 22.73
N GLY A 79 -10.30 6.88 22.70
CA GLY A 79 -10.36 8.18 23.38
C GLY A 79 -11.73 8.83 23.34
N GLU A 80 -11.79 10.06 23.86
CA GLU A 80 -12.98 10.91 23.88
C GLU A 80 -12.68 12.27 23.24
N VAL A 81 -13.58 12.75 22.38
CA VAL A 81 -13.42 14.04 21.70
C VAL A 81 -13.73 15.19 22.66
N ILE A 82 -12.72 15.94 23.08
CA ILE A 82 -12.86 17.06 24.01
C ILE A 82 -13.38 18.31 23.30
N ALA A 83 -12.85 18.56 22.09
CA ALA A 83 -13.14 19.74 21.29
C ALA A 83 -13.03 19.42 19.79
N GLU A 84 -13.81 20.14 18.99
CA GLU A 84 -13.79 20.06 17.53
C GLU A 84 -13.76 21.45 16.90
N THR A 85 -13.17 21.55 15.72
CA THR A 85 -13.23 22.74 14.87
C THR A 85 -13.12 22.37 13.40
N THR A 86 -13.57 23.26 12.52
CA THR A 86 -13.47 23.08 11.07
C THR A 86 -12.61 24.19 10.49
N ILE A 87 -11.47 23.81 9.91
CA ILE A 87 -10.64 24.72 9.15
C ILE A 87 -11.35 25.02 7.84
N ARG A 88 -11.71 26.29 7.63
CA ARG A 88 -12.39 26.77 6.42
C ARG A 88 -11.45 27.46 5.44
N VAL A 89 -10.33 28.00 5.92
CA VAL A 89 -9.33 28.73 5.13
C VAL A 89 -7.94 28.36 5.63
N SER A 90 -7.01 28.09 4.70
CA SER A 90 -5.60 27.82 5.02
C SER A 90 -4.68 28.63 4.10
N PRO A 91 -3.63 29.27 4.64
CA PRO A 91 -2.61 29.93 3.82
C PRO A 91 -1.74 28.90 3.07
N ASP A 92 -1.62 27.67 3.57
CA ASP A 92 -0.86 26.60 2.94
C ASP A 92 -1.60 26.04 1.71
N PRO A 93 -1.01 26.10 0.50
CA PRO A 93 -1.61 25.54 -0.72
C PRO A 93 -2.01 24.07 -0.61
N TYR A 94 -1.22 23.24 0.10
CA TYR A 94 -1.51 21.82 0.28
C TYR A 94 -2.85 21.64 0.98
N PHE A 95 -3.06 22.30 2.11
CA PHE A 95 -4.32 22.18 2.84
C PHE A 95 -5.47 22.89 2.15
N ARG A 96 -5.22 23.98 1.40
CA ARG A 96 -6.27 24.79 0.76
C ARG A 96 -7.16 24.01 -0.19
N GLU A 97 -6.59 23.06 -0.95
CA GLU A 97 -7.34 22.24 -1.90
C GLU A 97 -8.26 21.20 -1.23
N ARG A 98 -8.11 21.01 0.08
CA ARG A 98 -8.76 19.96 0.89
C ARG A 98 -9.82 20.53 1.83
N LEU A 99 -10.01 21.84 1.85
CA LEU A 99 -10.94 22.49 2.76
C LEU A 99 -12.39 22.33 2.27
N PRO A 100 -13.38 22.26 3.19
CA PRO A 100 -13.24 22.35 4.65
C PRO A 100 -12.67 21.08 5.29
N TRP A 101 -11.84 21.23 6.33
CA TRP A 101 -11.17 20.10 6.99
C TRP A 101 -11.48 20.08 8.49
N ARG A 102 -11.94 18.95 9.01
CA ARG A 102 -12.33 18.80 10.42
C ARG A 102 -11.18 18.28 11.26
N ILE A 103 -10.91 18.97 12.36
CA ILE A 103 -9.90 18.58 13.34
C ILE A 103 -10.49 18.67 14.75
N GLY A 104 -9.90 17.95 15.68
CA GLY A 104 -10.31 17.92 17.05
C GLY A 104 -9.20 17.58 18.00
N THR A 105 -9.50 17.74 19.28
CA THR A 105 -8.64 17.37 20.38
C THR A 105 -9.26 16.18 21.09
N VAL A 106 -8.54 15.06 21.13
CA VAL A 106 -9.03 13.81 21.71
C VAL A 106 -8.20 13.48 22.94
N GLN A 107 -8.88 13.24 24.07
CA GLN A 107 -8.25 12.66 25.26
C GLN A 107 -8.07 11.17 24.99
N LEU A 108 -6.82 10.71 24.85
CA LEU A 108 -6.56 9.27 24.69
C LEU A 108 -6.78 8.55 26.02
N THR A 109 -7.32 7.34 25.98
CA THR A 109 -7.34 6.44 27.14
C THR A 109 -5.93 6.16 27.67
N ALA A 110 -4.95 6.15 26.77
CA ALA A 110 -3.53 5.98 27.07
C ALA A 110 -2.88 7.18 27.81
N GLY A 111 -3.61 8.29 28.01
CA GLY A 111 -3.16 9.41 28.84
C GLY A 111 -2.96 10.75 28.12
N PRO A 112 -2.22 10.86 26.99
CA PRO A 112 -1.96 12.15 26.38
C PRO A 112 -3.19 12.67 25.62
N VAL A 113 -3.20 13.98 25.38
CA VAL A 113 -4.20 14.65 24.54
C VAL A 113 -3.64 14.79 23.12
N ALA A 114 -4.35 14.29 22.13
CA ALA A 114 -3.92 14.26 20.74
C ALA A 114 -4.73 15.20 19.83
N VAL A 115 -4.05 15.87 18.90
CA VAL A 115 -4.71 16.56 17.80
C VAL A 115 -5.00 15.54 16.70
N CYS A 116 -6.28 15.37 16.40
CA CYS A 116 -6.77 14.35 15.50
C CYS A 116 -7.58 14.98 14.37
N HIS A 117 -7.53 14.34 13.21
CA HIS A 117 -8.53 14.52 12.17
C HIS A 117 -9.85 13.88 12.61
N LEU A 118 -10.98 14.54 12.37
CA LEU A 118 -12.28 13.99 12.77
C LEU A 118 -13.07 13.52 11.56
N HIS A 119 -13.48 12.25 11.57
CA HIS A 119 -14.40 11.71 10.58
C HIS A 119 -15.76 12.46 10.59
N GLY A 120 -16.45 12.52 9.45
CA GLY A 120 -17.76 13.19 9.29
C GLY A 120 -18.83 12.79 10.32
N ASP A 121 -18.73 11.58 10.86
CA ASP A 121 -19.68 11.01 11.83
C ASP A 121 -19.30 11.18 13.29
N VAL A 122 -18.15 11.79 13.56
CA VAL A 122 -17.67 12.03 14.94
C VAL A 122 -18.01 13.46 15.36
N GLY A 123 -18.51 13.64 16.58
CA GLY A 123 -18.77 14.92 17.22
C GLY A 123 -18.07 15.07 18.58
N ARG A 124 -18.22 16.25 19.18
CA ARG A 124 -17.69 16.53 20.53
C ARG A 124 -18.41 15.69 21.58
N GLY A 125 -17.65 15.09 22.49
CA GLY A 125 -18.15 14.22 23.56
C GLY A 125 -18.26 12.75 23.15
N ASP A 126 -18.06 12.42 21.88
CA ASP A 126 -18.12 11.04 21.42
C ASP A 126 -16.89 10.25 21.86
N HIS A 127 -17.12 8.99 22.23
CA HIS A 127 -16.07 8.00 22.32
C HIS A 127 -15.71 7.50 20.94
N VAL A 128 -14.42 7.47 20.62
CA VAL A 128 -13.90 7.22 19.28
C VAL A 128 -12.89 6.09 19.26
N CYS A 129 -12.82 5.42 18.11
CA CYS A 129 -11.70 4.57 17.74
C CYS A 129 -10.68 5.40 16.97
N LEU A 130 -9.40 5.25 17.26
CA LEU A 130 -8.33 6.03 16.64
C LEU A 130 -7.56 5.18 15.65
N ALA A 131 -7.29 5.76 14.49
CA ALA A 131 -6.43 5.15 13.48
C ALA A 131 -5.23 6.05 13.20
N LEU A 132 -4.06 5.44 13.04
CA LEU A 132 -2.93 6.10 12.40
C LEU A 132 -3.00 5.84 10.91
N LYS A 133 -3.01 6.92 10.12
CA LYS A 133 -3.10 6.89 8.67
C LYS A 133 -1.98 7.72 8.06
N LEU A 134 -1.60 7.39 6.84
CA LEU A 134 -0.73 8.23 6.04
C LEU A 134 -1.60 9.24 5.29
N ASP A 135 -1.32 10.52 5.46
CA ASP A 135 -1.86 11.52 4.57
C ASP A 135 -1.21 11.39 3.17
N ARG A 136 -1.68 12.21 2.23
CA ARG A 136 -1.19 12.18 0.86
C ARG A 136 0.28 12.65 0.73
N ALA A 137 0.83 13.31 1.74
CA ALA A 137 2.24 13.67 1.85
C ALA A 137 3.09 12.56 2.48
N GLY A 138 2.51 11.39 2.75
CA GLY A 138 3.18 10.28 3.44
C GLY A 138 3.46 10.56 4.92
N GLN A 139 2.76 11.53 5.52
CA GLN A 139 2.92 11.87 6.93
C GLN A 139 1.93 11.09 7.79
N GLY A 140 2.41 10.56 8.91
CA GLY A 140 1.56 9.93 9.91
C GLY A 140 0.63 10.95 10.58
N VAL A 141 -0.67 10.69 10.52
CA VAL A 141 -1.72 11.49 11.16
C VAL A 141 -2.64 10.60 11.96
N ILE A 142 -3.20 11.13 13.04
CA ILE A 142 -4.24 10.44 13.82
C ILE A 142 -5.60 10.85 13.28
N VAL A 143 -6.47 9.88 13.06
CA VAL A 143 -7.86 10.04 12.67
C VAL A 143 -8.76 9.45 13.74
N ALA A 144 -9.75 10.23 14.19
CA ALA A 144 -10.81 9.78 15.06
C ALA A 144 -11.99 9.30 14.23
N LEU A 145 -12.32 8.02 14.40
CA LEU A 145 -13.39 7.29 13.76
C LEU A 145 -14.49 6.99 14.78
N PRO A 146 -15.76 6.87 14.37
CA PRO A 146 -16.79 6.34 15.25
C PRO A 146 -16.43 4.89 15.64
N ARG A 147 -16.92 4.42 16.80
CA ARG A 147 -16.59 3.08 17.31
C ARG A 147 -17.16 1.95 16.44
N GLU A 148 -18.29 2.21 15.80
CA GLU A 148 -18.96 1.28 14.90
C GLU A 148 -18.77 1.76 13.46
N GLU A 149 -18.51 0.82 12.56
CA GLU A 149 -18.33 1.14 11.14
C GLU A 149 -19.68 1.52 10.53
N SER A 150 -19.79 2.75 10.02
CA SER A 150 -20.96 3.20 9.26
C SER A 150 -20.88 2.71 7.81
N GLU A 151 -22.03 2.49 7.18
CA GLU A 151 -22.15 1.92 5.82
C GLU A 151 -21.28 2.65 4.78
N PHE A 152 -21.17 3.97 4.91
CA PHE A 152 -20.41 4.83 3.99
C PHE A 152 -19.18 5.46 4.63
N MET A 153 -18.63 4.87 5.71
CA MET A 153 -17.45 5.41 6.38
C MET A 153 -16.30 5.68 5.40
N GLN A 154 -16.00 4.72 4.52
CA GLN A 154 -14.89 4.83 3.57
C GLN A 154 -15.14 5.85 2.44
N ASP A 155 -16.37 6.35 2.31
CA ASP A 155 -16.72 7.37 1.33
C ASP A 155 -16.42 8.79 1.84
N ASP A 156 -16.05 8.95 3.12
CA ASP A 156 -15.68 10.24 3.69
C ASP A 156 -14.49 10.85 2.92
N PRO A 157 -14.60 12.11 2.44
CA PRO A 157 -13.57 12.72 1.60
C PRO A 157 -12.18 12.70 2.23
N MET A 158 -12.08 12.87 3.55
CA MET A 158 -10.81 12.88 4.26
C MET A 158 -10.21 11.47 4.33
N LEU A 159 -11.02 10.44 4.57
CA LEU A 159 -10.54 9.05 4.52
C LEU A 159 -10.13 8.62 3.12
N ARG A 160 -10.83 9.10 2.08
CA ARG A 160 -10.45 8.84 0.69
C ARG A 160 -9.11 9.47 0.31
N GLU A 161 -8.73 10.59 0.92
CA GLU A 161 -7.40 11.17 0.73
C GLU A 161 -6.28 10.38 1.43
N MET A 162 -6.61 9.67 2.50
CA MET A 162 -5.66 8.90 3.30
C MET A 162 -5.58 7.43 2.89
N SER A 163 -6.50 6.95 2.06
CA SER A 163 -6.59 5.57 1.56
C SER A 163 -6.29 5.48 0.06
N SER A 164 -6.44 4.29 -0.50
CA SER A 164 -6.41 4.02 -1.94
C SER A 164 -7.55 3.08 -2.32
N ASP A 165 -8.72 3.33 -1.72
CA ASP A 165 -9.93 2.50 -1.87
C ASP A 165 -10.27 2.25 -3.36
N PRO A 166 -10.45 0.98 -3.79
CA PRO A 166 -10.74 0.61 -5.18
C PRO A 166 -12.09 1.12 -5.73
N LYS A 167 -13.04 1.53 -4.89
CA LYS A 167 -14.37 1.95 -5.32
C LYS A 167 -14.30 3.08 -6.34
N HIS A 168 -14.91 2.85 -7.49
CA HIS A 168 -14.91 3.70 -8.70
C HIS A 168 -13.54 3.95 -9.33
N ARG A 169 -12.53 3.13 -9.02
CA ARG A 169 -11.17 3.21 -9.59
C ARG A 169 -11.01 2.29 -10.78
N ARG A 170 -10.04 2.65 -11.65
CA ARG A 170 -9.62 1.81 -12.77
C ARG A 170 -8.29 1.17 -12.46
N VAL A 171 -8.22 -0.15 -12.51
CA VAL A 171 -7.07 -0.91 -12.02
C VAL A 171 -6.36 -1.61 -13.17
N LEU A 172 -5.03 -1.62 -13.17
CA LEU A 172 -4.22 -2.46 -14.06
C LEU A 172 -3.59 -3.60 -13.26
N ILE A 173 -3.81 -4.85 -13.65
CA ILE A 173 -3.09 -6.03 -13.16
C ILE A 173 -2.12 -6.45 -14.26
N THR A 174 -0.82 -6.61 -13.96
CA THR A 174 0.20 -6.67 -15.03
C THR A 174 0.33 -8.03 -15.72
N ASP A 175 -0.21 -9.11 -15.16
CA ASP A 175 -0.09 -10.46 -15.72
C ASP A 175 -1.34 -11.32 -15.51
N ALA A 176 -2.03 -11.62 -16.61
CA ALA A 176 -3.24 -12.44 -16.69
C ALA A 176 -2.98 -13.93 -16.44
N ARG A 177 -1.75 -14.41 -16.69
CA ARG A 177 -1.39 -15.83 -16.55
C ARG A 177 -1.04 -16.21 -15.12
N SER A 178 -0.80 -15.22 -14.26
CA SER A 178 -0.63 -15.42 -12.83
C SER A 178 -1.89 -16.03 -12.22
N SER A 179 -1.71 -17.02 -11.33
CA SER A 179 -2.81 -17.60 -10.52
C SER A 179 -3.51 -16.57 -9.63
N LEU A 180 -2.90 -15.39 -9.44
CA LEU A 180 -3.43 -14.28 -8.67
C LEU A 180 -4.39 -13.39 -9.46
N ALA A 181 -4.31 -13.38 -10.80
CA ALA A 181 -4.96 -12.38 -11.63
C ALA A 181 -6.49 -12.43 -11.54
N GLN A 182 -7.09 -13.62 -11.67
CA GLN A 182 -8.54 -13.79 -11.58
C GLN A 182 -9.08 -13.50 -10.16
N PRO A 183 -8.49 -14.03 -9.06
CA PRO A 183 -8.90 -13.65 -7.70
C PRO A 183 -8.76 -12.16 -7.41
N LEU A 184 -7.70 -11.51 -7.87
CA LEU A 184 -7.50 -10.06 -7.74
C LEU A 184 -8.61 -9.30 -8.48
N ALA A 185 -8.87 -9.65 -9.74
CA ALA A 185 -9.93 -9.01 -10.52
C ALA A 185 -11.29 -9.14 -9.81
N GLN A 186 -11.65 -10.34 -9.36
CA GLN A 186 -12.90 -10.56 -8.65
C GLN A 186 -12.99 -9.77 -7.33
N ALA A 187 -11.92 -9.73 -6.54
CA ALA A 187 -11.91 -9.00 -5.27
C ALA A 187 -12.03 -7.48 -5.46
N LEU A 188 -11.36 -6.93 -6.49
CA LEU A 188 -11.43 -5.51 -6.83
C LEU A 188 -12.80 -5.11 -7.36
N LEU A 189 -13.43 -5.94 -8.21
CA LEU A 189 -14.81 -5.71 -8.65
C LEU A 189 -15.79 -5.73 -7.47
N SER A 190 -15.63 -6.71 -6.57
CA SER A 190 -16.44 -6.77 -5.34
C SER A 190 -16.21 -5.57 -4.42
N ALA A 191 -15.03 -4.94 -4.46
CA ALA A 191 -14.72 -3.69 -3.77
C ALA A 191 -15.19 -2.44 -4.52
N GLY A 192 -15.89 -2.59 -5.65
CA GLY A 192 -16.49 -1.50 -6.41
C GLY A 192 -15.59 -0.85 -7.45
N ALA A 193 -14.48 -1.48 -7.86
CA ALA A 193 -13.67 -1.01 -8.99
C ALA A 193 -14.53 -0.85 -10.25
N ALA A 194 -14.34 0.26 -10.96
CA ALA A 194 -15.14 0.59 -12.15
C ALA A 194 -14.74 -0.22 -13.38
N GLU A 195 -13.45 -0.48 -13.54
CA GLU A 195 -12.88 -1.17 -14.71
C GLU A 195 -11.54 -1.80 -14.32
N ILE A 196 -11.26 -2.99 -14.84
CA ILE A 196 -10.00 -3.69 -14.60
C ILE A 196 -9.36 -4.03 -15.95
N PHE A 197 -8.18 -3.49 -16.18
CA PHE A 197 -7.30 -3.88 -17.26
C PHE A 197 -6.41 -5.02 -16.76
N VAL A 198 -6.32 -6.12 -17.50
CA VAL A 198 -5.45 -7.25 -17.16
C VAL A 198 -4.47 -7.46 -18.31
N GLY A 199 -3.19 -7.32 -18.00
CA GLY A 199 -2.09 -7.47 -18.94
C GLY A 199 -1.91 -8.92 -19.38
N GLU A 200 -1.99 -9.20 -20.66
CA GLU A 200 -1.83 -10.53 -21.24
C GLU A 200 -0.46 -10.62 -21.95
N PRO A 201 0.54 -11.29 -21.34
CA PRO A 201 1.80 -11.56 -22.02
C PRO A 201 1.56 -12.57 -23.14
N GLU A 202 2.32 -12.43 -24.24
CA GLU A 202 2.21 -13.28 -25.43
C GLU A 202 0.74 -13.47 -25.89
N HIS A 203 -0.04 -12.38 -25.99
CA HIS A 203 -1.48 -12.40 -26.33
C HIS A 203 -1.86 -13.20 -27.60
N TRP A 204 -0.89 -13.47 -28.48
CA TRP A 204 -1.06 -14.32 -29.66
C TRP A 204 -1.21 -15.81 -29.33
N ARG A 205 -0.79 -16.26 -28.14
CA ARG A 205 -0.80 -17.65 -27.70
C ARG A 205 -2.02 -17.93 -26.81
N ARG A 206 -2.82 -18.94 -27.21
CA ARG A 206 -3.98 -19.41 -26.42
C ARG A 206 -3.53 -20.13 -25.14
N TRP A 207 -4.30 -19.97 -24.08
CA TRP A 207 -4.08 -20.60 -22.78
C TRP A 207 -5.42 -20.80 -22.04
N GLU A 208 -5.48 -21.76 -21.12
CA GLU A 208 -6.75 -22.28 -20.58
C GLU A 208 -7.54 -21.27 -19.73
N GLY A 209 -6.85 -20.46 -18.92
CA GLY A 209 -7.50 -19.51 -18.01
C GLY A 209 -8.00 -18.23 -18.67
N ARG A 210 -7.78 -18.03 -19.98
CA ARG A 210 -8.24 -16.82 -20.70
C ARG A 210 -9.75 -16.63 -20.65
N ALA A 211 -10.51 -17.73 -20.78
CA ALA A 211 -11.97 -17.73 -20.76
C ALA A 211 -12.55 -17.28 -19.41
N ALA A 212 -11.78 -17.38 -18.32
CA ALA A 212 -12.22 -16.95 -17.00
C ALA A 212 -12.45 -15.42 -16.91
N PHE A 213 -11.81 -14.64 -17.78
CA PHE A 213 -11.99 -13.18 -17.86
C PHE A 213 -13.10 -12.76 -18.81
N GLU A 214 -13.43 -13.58 -19.82
CA GLU A 214 -14.45 -13.26 -20.84
C GLU A 214 -15.87 -13.14 -20.25
N GLY A 215 -16.11 -13.75 -19.08
CA GLY A 215 -17.38 -13.65 -18.35
C GLY A 215 -17.53 -12.42 -17.43
N MET A 216 -16.52 -11.55 -17.35
CA MET A 216 -16.53 -10.37 -16.47
C MET A 216 -16.68 -9.08 -17.29
N GLU A 217 -17.89 -8.48 -17.29
CA GLU A 217 -18.22 -7.31 -18.14
C GLU A 217 -17.28 -6.10 -17.96
N SER A 218 -16.72 -5.91 -16.76
CA SER A 218 -15.84 -4.79 -16.42
C SER A 218 -14.35 -5.12 -16.49
N VAL A 219 -13.98 -6.25 -17.11
CA VAL A 219 -12.58 -6.69 -17.26
C VAL A 219 -12.17 -6.70 -18.72
N SER A 220 -11.06 -6.04 -19.03
CA SER A 220 -10.48 -5.98 -20.38
C SER A 220 -9.09 -6.60 -20.39
N LEU A 221 -8.88 -7.60 -21.23
CA LEU A 221 -7.54 -8.15 -21.51
C LEU A 221 -6.78 -7.22 -22.46
N MET A 222 -5.57 -6.83 -22.06
CA MET A 222 -4.73 -5.88 -22.77
C MET A 222 -3.38 -6.51 -23.09
N PRO A 223 -2.84 -6.44 -24.31
CA PRO A 223 -1.50 -6.96 -24.59
C PRO A 223 -0.44 -6.27 -23.71
N LEU A 224 0.23 -7.04 -22.86
CA LEU A 224 1.27 -6.53 -21.97
C LEU A 224 2.31 -7.60 -21.68
N ASP A 225 3.49 -7.43 -22.25
CA ASP A 225 4.69 -8.14 -21.83
C ASP A 225 5.60 -7.15 -21.09
N VAL A 226 5.86 -7.40 -19.81
CA VAL A 226 6.68 -6.52 -18.97
C VAL A 226 8.17 -6.57 -19.36
N THR A 227 8.60 -7.60 -20.09
CA THR A 227 9.97 -7.73 -20.58
C THR A 227 10.21 -6.92 -21.86
N ASP A 228 9.14 -6.59 -22.59
CA ASP A 228 9.20 -5.79 -23.82
C ASP A 228 8.87 -4.30 -23.56
N THR A 229 9.89 -3.46 -23.68
CA THR A 229 9.76 -2.00 -23.58
C THR A 229 8.72 -1.43 -24.55
N ALA A 230 8.60 -1.96 -25.77
CA ALA A 230 7.64 -1.47 -26.75
C ALA A 230 6.20 -1.84 -26.37
N SER A 231 5.99 -3.05 -25.85
CA SER A 231 4.69 -3.47 -25.30
C SER A 231 4.25 -2.55 -24.16
N VAL A 232 5.12 -2.32 -23.17
CA VAL A 232 4.80 -1.44 -22.03
C VAL A 232 4.51 -0.01 -22.50
N SER A 233 5.33 0.54 -23.39
CA SER A 233 5.18 1.92 -23.87
C SER A 233 3.88 2.12 -24.66
N ARG A 234 3.49 1.16 -25.50
CA ARG A 234 2.22 1.22 -26.24
C ARG A 234 1.01 1.21 -25.32
N LEU A 235 0.98 0.28 -24.35
CA LEU A 235 -0.14 0.19 -23.43
C LEU A 235 -0.21 1.42 -22.50
N ALA A 236 0.93 1.90 -22.02
CA ALA A 236 0.99 3.12 -21.22
C ALA A 236 0.48 4.35 -21.99
N ALA A 237 0.77 4.46 -23.29
CA ALA A 237 0.22 5.52 -24.13
C ALA A 237 -1.31 5.41 -24.30
N GLU A 238 -1.85 4.20 -24.35
CA GLU A 238 -3.27 3.94 -24.57
C GLU A 238 -4.13 4.15 -23.30
N ILE A 239 -3.67 3.62 -22.17
CA ILE A 239 -4.45 3.58 -20.92
C ILE A 239 -3.74 4.21 -19.71
N GLY A 240 -2.49 4.67 -19.81
CA GLY A 240 -1.75 5.19 -18.65
C GLY A 240 -2.43 6.37 -17.96
N ALA A 241 -3.08 7.26 -18.72
CA ALA A 241 -3.89 8.34 -18.17
C ALA A 241 -5.24 7.87 -17.58
N LYS A 242 -5.60 6.59 -17.75
CA LYS A 242 -6.82 5.97 -17.20
C LYS A 242 -6.53 5.18 -15.92
N VAL A 243 -5.34 4.64 -15.73
CA VAL A 243 -5.00 3.82 -14.56
C VAL A 243 -4.94 4.66 -13.28
N ASP A 244 -5.67 4.23 -12.26
CA ASP A 244 -5.65 4.76 -10.89
C ASP A 244 -4.81 3.88 -9.96
N ILE A 245 -4.91 2.56 -10.12
CA ILE A 245 -4.20 1.60 -9.31
C ILE A 245 -3.47 0.65 -10.26
N LEU A 246 -2.16 0.47 -10.07
CA LEU A 246 -1.38 -0.51 -10.82
C LEU A 246 -0.92 -1.59 -9.84
N ILE A 247 -1.30 -2.83 -10.09
CA ILE A 247 -0.88 -4.00 -9.33
C ILE A 247 0.11 -4.80 -10.17
N ASN A 248 1.38 -4.70 -9.81
CA ASN A 248 2.43 -5.48 -10.41
C ASN A 248 2.41 -6.90 -9.85
N SER A 249 1.79 -7.81 -10.59
CA SER A 249 1.68 -9.24 -10.30
C SER A 249 2.57 -10.11 -11.19
N ALA A 250 3.14 -9.54 -12.26
CA ALA A 250 4.04 -10.24 -13.16
C ALA A 250 5.29 -10.71 -12.41
N GLN A 251 5.50 -12.03 -12.40
CA GLN A 251 6.64 -12.63 -11.74
C GLN A 251 7.18 -13.81 -12.54
N PHE A 252 8.50 -13.89 -12.62
CA PHE A 252 9.21 -15.10 -13.02
C PHE A 252 9.75 -15.79 -11.78
N ILE A 253 9.31 -17.02 -11.54
CA ILE A 253 9.66 -17.83 -10.37
C ILE A 253 10.33 -19.10 -10.85
N ARG A 254 11.51 -19.41 -10.29
CA ARG A 254 12.19 -20.68 -10.51
C ARG A 254 12.81 -21.18 -9.21
N PRO A 255 12.41 -22.38 -8.72
CA PRO A 255 13.09 -23.04 -7.61
C PRO A 255 14.55 -23.35 -7.97
N GLY A 256 15.45 -23.15 -7.02
CA GLY A 256 16.88 -23.35 -7.15
C GLY A 256 17.67 -22.49 -6.16
N GLY A 257 18.64 -23.12 -5.49
CA GLY A 257 19.61 -22.39 -4.67
C GLY A 257 20.66 -21.68 -5.50
N VAL A 258 21.41 -20.75 -4.89
CA VAL A 258 22.46 -20.00 -5.61
C VAL A 258 23.59 -20.90 -6.13
N LEU A 259 23.85 -22.03 -5.45
CA LEU A 259 24.90 -22.98 -5.83
C LEU A 259 24.48 -23.98 -6.92
N GLY A 260 23.18 -24.12 -7.16
CA GLY A 260 22.63 -25.13 -8.07
C GLY A 260 21.76 -24.47 -9.13
N ASN A 261 22.08 -24.71 -10.41
CA ASN A 261 21.48 -24.19 -11.65
C ASN A 261 22.39 -23.18 -12.39
N ASP A 262 22.20 -23.10 -13.71
CA ASP A 262 22.80 -22.06 -14.54
C ASP A 262 22.11 -20.71 -14.27
N THR A 263 22.87 -19.63 -14.46
CA THR A 263 22.46 -18.23 -14.32
C THR A 263 21.37 -17.77 -15.30
N ILE A 264 21.00 -18.61 -16.28
CA ILE A 264 19.95 -18.30 -17.28
C ILE A 264 18.63 -17.93 -16.59
N PHE A 265 18.13 -18.77 -15.68
CA PHE A 265 16.87 -18.48 -14.98
C PHE A 265 16.98 -17.28 -14.04
N ALA A 266 18.16 -17.05 -13.45
CA ALA A 266 18.39 -15.85 -12.65
C ALA A 266 18.31 -14.58 -13.52
N ARG A 267 18.83 -14.63 -14.75
CA ARG A 267 18.70 -13.54 -15.73
C ARG A 267 17.25 -13.28 -16.11
N GLU A 268 16.46 -14.32 -16.38
CA GLU A 268 15.02 -14.19 -16.67
C GLU A 268 14.24 -13.62 -15.47
N GLY A 269 14.60 -14.04 -14.26
CA GLY A 269 14.08 -13.47 -13.01
C GLY A 269 14.38 -11.98 -12.87
N MET A 270 15.61 -11.56 -13.15
CA MET A 270 15.98 -10.14 -13.15
C MET A 270 15.27 -9.36 -14.26
N GLU A 271 15.14 -9.94 -15.45
CA GLU A 271 14.47 -9.31 -16.58
C GLU A 271 12.99 -9.02 -16.28
N THR A 272 12.29 -9.99 -15.70
CA THR A 272 10.85 -9.87 -15.40
C THR A 272 10.60 -9.09 -14.10
N ASN A 273 11.20 -9.52 -12.99
CA ASN A 273 10.84 -9.03 -11.65
C ASN A 273 11.44 -7.65 -11.36
N VAL A 274 12.59 -7.33 -11.96
CA VAL A 274 13.33 -6.09 -11.69
C VAL A 274 13.21 -5.12 -12.86
N LEU A 275 13.69 -5.51 -14.04
CA LEU A 275 13.64 -4.62 -15.21
C LEU A 275 12.22 -4.42 -15.72
N GLY A 276 11.35 -5.44 -15.64
CA GLY A 276 9.93 -5.30 -15.93
C GLY A 276 9.23 -4.29 -15.02
N LEU A 277 9.51 -4.33 -13.71
CA LEU A 277 9.03 -3.31 -12.77
C LEU A 277 9.53 -1.90 -13.15
N MET A 278 10.81 -1.76 -13.49
CA MET A 278 11.37 -0.46 -13.93
C MET A 278 10.70 0.06 -15.20
N ARG A 279 10.47 -0.80 -16.20
CA ARG A 279 9.77 -0.43 -17.45
C ARG A 279 8.35 0.02 -17.17
N LEU A 280 7.63 -0.73 -16.34
CA LEU A 280 6.28 -0.33 -15.89
C LEU A 280 6.32 1.04 -15.22
N ALA A 281 7.26 1.27 -14.30
CA ALA A 281 7.40 2.54 -13.58
C ALA A 281 7.68 3.70 -14.53
N GLN A 282 8.55 3.49 -15.53
CA GLN A 282 8.85 4.49 -16.56
C GLN A 282 7.66 4.78 -17.49
N GLY A 283 6.89 3.74 -17.87
CA GLY A 283 5.74 3.87 -18.76
C GLY A 283 4.51 4.50 -18.08
N PHE A 284 4.12 3.98 -16.91
CA PHE A 284 2.89 4.36 -16.23
C PHE A 284 3.09 5.42 -15.14
N GLY A 285 4.26 5.44 -14.48
CA GLY A 285 4.53 6.30 -13.33
C GLY A 285 4.26 7.78 -13.56
N PRO A 286 4.76 8.41 -14.64
CA PRO A 286 4.51 9.83 -14.90
C PRO A 286 3.02 10.16 -15.08
N ALA A 287 2.27 9.32 -15.81
CA ALA A 287 0.84 9.52 -16.03
C ALA A 287 0.06 9.35 -14.71
N MET A 288 0.32 8.29 -13.96
CA MET A 288 -0.29 8.05 -12.65
C MET A 288 0.04 9.17 -11.64
N ALA A 289 1.28 9.67 -11.61
CA ALA A 289 1.68 10.76 -10.73
C ALA A 289 0.91 12.06 -11.02
N SER A 290 0.55 12.31 -12.28
CA SER A 290 -0.27 13.48 -12.66
C SER A 290 -1.74 13.35 -12.21
N ARG A 291 -2.24 12.11 -12.09
CA ARG A 291 -3.61 11.79 -11.68
C ARG A 291 -3.87 12.05 -10.21
N THR A 292 -2.83 12.13 -9.39
CA THR A 292 -3.04 12.33 -7.95
C THR A 292 -3.79 13.63 -7.67
N ALA A 293 -3.72 14.64 -8.54
CA ALA A 293 -4.47 15.87 -8.37
C ALA A 293 -5.94 15.82 -8.83
N ASP A 294 -6.45 14.70 -9.34
CA ASP A 294 -7.80 14.57 -9.94
C ASP A 294 -8.95 14.54 -8.91
N GLY A 295 -8.96 15.47 -7.94
CA GLY A 295 -10.06 15.67 -7.00
C GLY A 295 -10.49 14.37 -6.30
N VAL A 296 -11.73 13.94 -6.54
CA VAL A 296 -12.31 12.69 -5.99
C VAL A 296 -11.53 11.44 -6.40
N ASN A 297 -10.76 11.49 -7.51
CA ASN A 297 -9.92 10.40 -8.01
C ASN A 297 -8.42 10.55 -7.69
N SER A 298 -8.10 11.33 -6.67
CA SER A 298 -6.72 11.64 -6.27
C SER A 298 -5.94 10.49 -5.63
N ALA A 299 -6.64 9.46 -5.15
CA ALA A 299 -6.06 8.32 -4.45
C ALA A 299 -5.52 7.27 -5.45
N VAL A 300 -4.30 7.51 -5.90
CA VAL A 300 -3.57 6.69 -6.89
C VAL A 300 -2.55 5.81 -6.17
N ALA A 301 -2.50 4.53 -6.53
CA ALA A 301 -1.62 3.57 -5.87
C ALA A 301 -0.83 2.69 -6.85
N TRP A 302 0.39 2.38 -6.46
CA TRP A 302 1.27 1.38 -7.06
C TRP A 302 1.42 0.24 -6.07
N VAL A 303 1.09 -0.98 -6.49
CA VAL A 303 1.15 -2.16 -5.63
C VAL A 303 2.15 -3.15 -6.22
N ASN A 304 3.17 -3.52 -5.46
CA ASN A 304 4.10 -4.58 -5.81
C ASN A 304 3.81 -5.82 -4.99
N ILE A 305 3.51 -6.94 -5.66
CA ILE A 305 3.44 -8.25 -5.01
C ILE A 305 4.85 -8.79 -4.94
N LEU A 306 5.37 -8.97 -3.72
CA LEU A 306 6.73 -9.41 -3.42
C LEU A 306 6.73 -10.69 -2.59
N SER A 307 7.80 -11.48 -2.70
CA SER A 307 8.06 -12.60 -1.78
C SER A 307 8.51 -12.11 -0.40
N ALA A 308 8.17 -12.85 0.67
CA ALA A 308 8.83 -12.70 1.98
C ALA A 308 10.35 -12.90 1.88
N GLY A 309 10.80 -13.66 0.87
CA GLY A 309 12.21 -13.82 0.48
C GLY A 309 12.94 -12.52 0.12
N ALA A 310 12.20 -11.43 -0.18
CA ALA A 310 12.78 -10.10 -0.36
C ALA A 310 13.34 -9.49 0.95
N LEU A 311 12.92 -10.02 2.09
CA LEU A 311 13.43 -9.67 3.43
C LEU A 311 14.51 -10.66 3.82
N ALA A 312 14.18 -11.95 3.84
CA ALA A 312 15.09 -13.02 4.22
C ALA A 312 14.99 -14.18 3.23
N PRO A 313 16.04 -14.43 2.44
CA PRO A 313 16.00 -15.40 1.34
C PRO A 313 15.94 -16.84 1.85
N GLU A 314 15.28 -17.70 1.08
CA GLU A 314 15.23 -19.14 1.30
C GLU A 314 16.28 -19.85 0.44
N ALA A 315 16.96 -20.85 1.01
CA ALA A 315 18.02 -21.59 0.31
C ALA A 315 17.53 -22.23 -1.00
N GLY A 316 16.26 -22.62 -1.07
CA GLY A 316 15.63 -23.23 -2.24
C GLY A 316 15.21 -22.25 -3.34
N PHE A 317 15.31 -20.93 -3.13
CA PHE A 317 14.80 -19.91 -4.07
C PHE A 317 15.77 -18.74 -4.31
N GLY A 318 17.06 -18.93 -4.06
CA GLY A 318 18.04 -17.84 -3.99
C GLY A 318 18.07 -16.90 -5.21
N GLY A 319 17.97 -17.41 -6.43
CA GLY A 319 17.91 -16.56 -7.64
C GLY A 319 16.62 -15.72 -7.73
N PHE A 320 15.48 -16.33 -7.37
CA PHE A 320 14.19 -15.65 -7.30
C PHE A 320 14.20 -14.60 -6.17
N ASP A 321 14.61 -14.97 -4.96
CA ASP A 321 14.61 -14.07 -3.80
C ASP A 321 15.56 -12.88 -3.99
N ALA A 322 16.71 -13.08 -4.66
CA ALA A 322 17.60 -11.98 -5.04
C ALA A 322 16.89 -10.96 -5.95
N SER A 323 16.10 -11.42 -6.93
CA SER A 323 15.30 -10.53 -7.78
C SER A 323 14.20 -9.81 -7.01
N GLN A 324 13.60 -10.46 -5.99
CA GLN A 324 12.57 -9.88 -5.15
C GLN A 324 13.15 -8.82 -4.19
N ALA A 325 14.35 -9.05 -3.65
CA ALA A 325 15.09 -8.06 -2.87
C ALA A 325 15.46 -6.83 -3.71
N ALA A 326 15.88 -7.03 -4.97
CA ALA A 326 16.10 -5.94 -5.91
C ALA A 326 14.80 -5.16 -6.22
N ALA A 327 13.69 -5.85 -6.46
CA ALA A 327 12.39 -5.22 -6.66
C ALA A 327 11.90 -4.44 -5.43
N ARG A 328 12.17 -4.94 -4.22
CA ARG A 328 11.92 -4.21 -2.96
C ARG A 328 12.73 -2.92 -2.89
N SER A 329 14.02 -2.97 -3.24
CA SER A 329 14.89 -1.79 -3.27
C SER A 329 14.38 -0.75 -4.28
N LEU A 330 13.97 -1.18 -5.48
CA LEU A 330 13.33 -0.30 -6.47
C LEU A 330 12.05 0.34 -5.91
N SER A 331 11.22 -0.44 -5.22
CA SER A 331 9.98 0.06 -4.61
C SER A 331 10.24 1.16 -3.56
N GLN A 332 11.33 1.04 -2.79
CA GLN A 332 11.76 2.07 -1.83
C GLN A 332 12.18 3.36 -2.54
N THR A 333 12.91 3.25 -3.66
CA THR A 333 13.24 4.40 -4.51
C THR A 333 11.99 5.05 -5.09
N MET A 334 11.04 4.24 -5.58
CA MET A 334 9.77 4.75 -6.12
C MET A 334 8.96 5.51 -5.08
N ARG A 335 8.95 5.09 -3.80
CA ARG A 335 8.33 5.88 -2.72
C ARG A 335 8.94 7.28 -2.61
N ALA A 336 10.26 7.40 -2.71
CA ALA A 336 10.95 8.69 -2.67
C ALA A 336 10.65 9.55 -3.91
N GLU A 337 10.65 8.95 -5.10
CA GLU A 337 10.33 9.65 -6.36
C GLU A 337 8.89 10.16 -6.42
N PHE A 338 7.94 9.37 -5.92
CA PHE A 338 6.52 9.69 -5.92
C PHE A 338 6.04 10.47 -4.69
N ALA A 339 6.90 10.69 -3.69
CA ALA A 339 6.53 11.45 -2.49
C ALA A 339 5.96 12.85 -2.80
N ARG A 340 6.44 13.49 -3.88
CA ARG A 340 5.96 14.83 -4.28
C ARG A 340 4.59 14.81 -4.96
N SER A 341 4.24 13.74 -5.65
CA SER A 341 2.92 13.61 -6.28
C SER A 341 1.88 13.07 -5.28
N GLY A 342 2.34 12.36 -4.25
CA GLY A 342 1.47 11.63 -3.32
C GLY A 342 0.93 10.33 -3.91
N LEU A 343 1.56 9.81 -4.98
CA LEU A 343 1.27 8.47 -5.49
C LEU A 343 1.86 7.46 -4.51
N ARG A 344 0.99 6.64 -3.93
CA ARG A 344 1.37 5.71 -2.86
C ARG A 344 1.97 4.44 -3.44
N VAL A 345 3.07 3.96 -2.88
CA VAL A 345 3.66 2.67 -3.26
C VAL A 345 3.49 1.68 -2.11
N MET A 346 2.65 0.68 -2.32
CA MET A 346 2.39 -0.42 -1.41
C MET A 346 3.19 -1.66 -1.83
N ASN A 347 3.92 -2.26 -0.90
CA ASN A 347 4.53 -3.56 -1.08
C ASN A 347 3.73 -4.60 -0.29
N VAL A 348 3.41 -5.71 -0.94
CA VAL A 348 2.72 -6.84 -0.34
C VAL A 348 3.70 -7.99 -0.28
N TYR A 349 4.19 -8.31 0.91
CA TYR A 349 5.02 -9.49 1.15
C TYR A 349 4.12 -10.70 1.34
N THR A 350 4.26 -11.71 0.48
CA THR A 350 3.54 -12.98 0.60
C THR A 350 4.46 -14.10 1.03
N GLY A 351 3.93 -15.01 1.85
CA GLY A 351 4.49 -16.35 2.00
C GLY A 351 4.30 -17.17 0.72
N PRO A 352 4.62 -18.48 0.76
CA PRO A 352 4.40 -19.37 -0.37
C PRO A 352 2.93 -19.35 -0.82
N VAL A 353 2.68 -18.86 -2.04
CA VAL A 353 1.34 -18.89 -2.64
C VAL A 353 1.05 -20.31 -3.12
N ASP A 354 -0.22 -20.72 -3.04
CA ASP A 354 -0.68 -21.98 -3.62
C ASP A 354 -0.72 -21.88 -5.15
N ASP A 355 0.44 -22.16 -5.77
CA ASP A 355 0.67 -22.15 -7.21
C ASP A 355 1.55 -23.33 -7.65
N GLU A 356 1.71 -23.50 -8.96
CA GLU A 356 2.47 -24.59 -9.57
C GLU A 356 3.93 -24.66 -9.09
N TRP A 357 4.59 -23.50 -8.90
CA TRP A 357 6.01 -23.43 -8.57
C TRP A 357 6.31 -23.80 -7.12
N ARG A 358 5.33 -23.66 -6.25
CA ARG A 358 5.43 -23.88 -4.80
C ARG A 358 4.63 -25.10 -4.36
N GLN A 359 4.16 -25.94 -5.29
CA GLN A 359 3.53 -27.24 -5.02
C GLN A 359 4.33 -28.11 -4.01
N PRO A 360 5.67 -28.26 -4.13
CA PRO A 360 6.43 -29.16 -3.25
C PRO A 360 6.61 -28.64 -1.82
N LEU A 361 6.38 -27.34 -1.57
CA LEU A 361 6.56 -26.76 -0.24
C LEU A 361 5.49 -27.27 0.74
N PRO A 362 5.83 -27.53 2.01
CA PRO A 362 4.83 -27.87 3.01
C PRO A 362 3.93 -26.67 3.34
N PRO A 363 2.72 -26.91 3.90
CA PRO A 363 1.91 -25.85 4.50
C PRO A 363 2.65 -25.14 5.65
N PRO A 364 2.31 -23.88 5.98
CA PRO A 364 1.17 -23.12 5.46
C PRO A 364 1.43 -22.41 4.12
N LYS A 365 0.43 -22.46 3.22
CA LYS A 365 0.42 -21.73 1.94
C LYS A 365 -0.69 -20.68 1.91
N VAL A 366 -0.46 -19.62 1.14
CA VAL A 366 -1.42 -18.53 0.94
C VAL A 366 -2.30 -18.86 -0.26
N ALA A 367 -3.62 -18.96 -0.03
CA ALA A 367 -4.57 -19.08 -1.12
C ALA A 367 -4.61 -17.76 -1.94
N PRO A 368 -4.65 -17.82 -3.28
CA PRO A 368 -4.74 -16.62 -4.13
C PRO A 368 -5.89 -15.67 -3.76
N ARG A 369 -7.04 -16.20 -3.33
CA ARG A 369 -8.17 -15.43 -2.84
C ARG A 369 -7.86 -14.65 -1.55
N ALA A 370 -7.12 -15.26 -0.62
CA ALA A 370 -6.72 -14.61 0.61
C ALA A 370 -5.74 -13.45 0.32
N LEU A 371 -4.79 -13.66 -0.59
CA LEU A 371 -3.90 -12.59 -1.06
C LEU A 371 -4.70 -11.44 -1.66
N ALA A 372 -5.64 -11.72 -2.57
CA ALA A 372 -6.47 -10.69 -3.19
C ALA A 372 -7.25 -9.85 -2.16
N GLN A 373 -7.83 -10.50 -1.14
CA GLN A 373 -8.50 -9.82 -0.04
C GLN A 373 -7.54 -8.96 0.79
N THR A 374 -6.33 -9.45 1.07
CA THR A 374 -5.28 -8.67 1.75
C THR A 374 -4.86 -7.45 0.95
N VAL A 375 -4.71 -7.55 -0.38
CA VAL A 375 -4.40 -6.40 -1.25
C VAL A 375 -5.50 -5.35 -1.17
N VAL A 376 -6.77 -5.75 -1.33
CA VAL A 376 -7.91 -4.83 -1.22
C VAL A 376 -7.94 -4.17 0.15
N ARG A 377 -7.74 -4.93 1.23
CA ARG A 377 -7.73 -4.36 2.58
C ARG A 377 -6.59 -3.36 2.77
N GLY A 378 -5.39 -3.67 2.29
CA GLY A 378 -4.24 -2.76 2.33
C GLY A 378 -4.48 -1.45 1.57
N LEU A 379 -5.17 -1.53 0.42
CA LEU A 379 -5.58 -0.36 -0.36
C LEU A 379 -6.61 0.49 0.40
N VAL A 380 -7.65 -0.11 0.96
CA VAL A 380 -8.66 0.58 1.79
C VAL A 380 -8.02 1.20 3.02
N ASP A 381 -7.09 0.49 3.67
CA ASP A 381 -6.42 1.01 4.85
C ASP A 381 -5.35 2.06 4.55
N GLY A 382 -4.88 2.14 3.30
CA GLY A 382 -3.86 3.10 2.87
C GLY A 382 -2.44 2.71 3.29
N LEU A 383 -2.14 1.40 3.31
CA LEU A 383 -0.89 0.86 3.82
C LEU A 383 0.26 0.96 2.80
N GLU A 384 1.49 1.03 3.30
CA GLU A 384 2.72 0.95 2.49
C GLU A 384 3.36 -0.43 2.57
N GLU A 385 3.34 -1.09 3.73
CA GLU A 385 3.90 -2.43 3.92
C GLU A 385 2.82 -3.38 4.40
N VAL A 386 2.55 -4.45 3.66
CA VAL A 386 1.50 -5.43 3.96
C VAL A 386 2.10 -6.83 3.95
N ALA A 387 1.80 -7.64 4.96
CA ALA A 387 2.20 -9.05 5.02
C ALA A 387 0.98 -9.97 4.86
N CYS A 388 1.06 -10.92 3.92
CA CYS A 388 0.01 -11.90 3.65
C CYS A 388 0.47 -13.33 3.95
N GLY A 389 -0.28 -14.02 4.80
CA GLY A 389 0.05 -15.35 5.31
C GLY A 389 0.98 -15.32 6.53
N ASP A 390 0.99 -16.42 7.28
CA ASP A 390 1.72 -16.51 8.54
C ASP A 390 3.23 -16.44 8.34
N VAL A 391 3.74 -17.06 7.27
CA VAL A 391 5.17 -17.01 6.92
C VAL A 391 5.63 -15.58 6.66
N ALA A 392 4.87 -14.77 5.91
CA ALA A 392 5.26 -13.38 5.66
C ALA A 392 5.14 -12.50 6.90
N LYS A 393 4.12 -12.74 7.75
CA LYS A 393 3.96 -12.01 9.01
C LYS A 393 5.11 -12.28 9.97
N ASP A 394 5.49 -13.55 10.14
CA ASP A 394 6.65 -13.96 10.95
C ASP A 394 7.94 -13.38 10.37
N ALA A 395 8.15 -13.52 9.06
CA ALA A 395 9.35 -13.01 8.40
C ALA A 395 9.49 -11.49 8.55
N LEU A 396 8.39 -10.73 8.37
CA LEU A 396 8.40 -9.29 8.55
C LEU A 396 8.64 -8.91 10.01
N ALA A 397 8.02 -9.60 10.97
CA ALA A 397 8.21 -9.33 12.39
C ALA A 397 9.67 -9.54 12.82
N ARG A 398 10.27 -10.67 12.45
CA ARG A 398 11.68 -11.00 12.76
C ARG A 398 12.66 -10.08 12.05
N TRP A 399 12.37 -9.71 10.79
CA TRP A 399 13.18 -8.72 10.07
C TRP A 399 13.15 -7.34 10.74
N LEU A 400 12.03 -6.95 11.37
CA LEU A 400 11.92 -5.67 12.06
C LEU A 400 12.57 -5.67 13.44
N ASP A 401 12.65 -6.83 14.09
CA ASP A 401 13.31 -7.01 15.37
C ASP A 401 14.84 -7.01 15.22
N ASP A 402 15.39 -8.01 14.50
CA ASP A 402 16.82 -8.11 14.21
C ASP A 402 17.08 -8.90 12.91
N PRO A 403 17.38 -8.21 11.78
CA PRO A 403 17.74 -8.86 10.52
C PRO A 403 18.92 -9.84 10.61
N ALA A 404 19.92 -9.54 11.45
CA ALA A 404 21.12 -10.36 11.56
C ALA A 404 20.86 -11.62 12.38
N LEU A 405 19.99 -11.54 13.39
CA LEU A 405 19.50 -12.72 14.11
C LEU A 405 18.69 -13.62 13.17
N MET A 406 17.75 -13.03 12.43
CA MET A 406 16.94 -13.76 11.44
C MET A 406 17.80 -14.50 10.42
N GLU A 407 18.84 -13.86 9.89
CA GLU A 407 19.78 -14.50 8.96
C GLU A 407 20.46 -15.74 9.57
N ARG A 408 20.82 -15.68 10.86
CA ARG A 408 21.44 -16.82 11.56
C ARG A 408 20.46 -17.97 11.79
N GLU A 409 19.22 -17.66 12.14
CA GLU A 409 18.17 -18.67 12.35
C GLU A 409 17.86 -19.43 11.06
N THR A 410 17.86 -18.74 9.91
CA THR A 410 17.65 -19.36 8.59
C THR A 410 18.74 -20.37 8.21
N ARG A 411 19.96 -20.26 8.76
CA ARG A 411 21.04 -21.25 8.55
C ARG A 411 20.70 -22.64 9.09
N GLY A 412 19.82 -22.72 10.10
CA GLY A 412 19.44 -23.98 10.75
C GLY A 412 18.23 -24.68 10.15
N GLY A 413 17.50 -24.03 9.23
CA GLY A 413 16.25 -24.55 8.66
C GLY A 413 16.41 -25.52 7.49
N GLY A 414 17.64 -25.94 7.16
CA GLY A 414 17.90 -26.91 6.10
C GLY A 414 17.85 -28.34 6.61
N ALA A 415 16.73 -29.02 6.42
CA ALA A 415 16.64 -30.48 6.35
C ALA A 415 15.59 -30.89 5.33
#